data_AF-A0A085V472-F1
#
_entry.id   AF-A0A085V472-F1
#
_cell.length_a   1.000
_cell.length_b   1.000
_cell.length_c   1.000
_cell.angle_alpha   90.00
_cell.angle_beta   90.00
_cell.angle_gamma   90.00
#
_symmetry.space_group_name_H-M   'P 1'
#
loop_
_entity.id
_entity.type
_entity.pdbx_description
1 polymer ?
#
loop_
_entity_poly.entity_id
_entity_poly.type
_entity_poly.pdbx_seq_one_letter_code
_entity_poly.pdbx_strand_id
1 'polypeptide(L)' 'MSLPDDPTPILLARFNQNINAIALAVGEVRLWIERQGDQETADSILGYLAVLESNSDTIVAGMAELIQRWRPEEPKDPED' A
#
# COMPACT_ATOMS: atom_id res chain seq x y z
N MET A 1 -1.85 22.84 25.43
CA MET A 1 -1.54 21.47 24.98
C MET A 1 -1.43 21.57 23.47
N SER A 2 -0.22 21.48 22.91
CA SER A 2 -0.05 21.52 21.45
C SER A 2 -0.79 20.33 20.84
N LEU A 3 -1.51 20.54 19.75
CA LEU A 3 -2.09 19.44 18.98
C LEU A 3 -0.95 18.45 18.65
N PRO A 4 -1.14 17.13 18.76
CA PRO A 4 -0.16 16.18 18.26
C PRO A 4 0.07 16.44 16.76
N ASP A 5 1.34 16.34 16.32
CA ASP A 5 1.68 16.42 14.90
C ASP A 5 0.77 15.49 14.11
N ASP A 6 0.26 15.98 12.98
CA ASP A 6 -0.63 15.21 12.12
C ASP A 6 0.04 13.87 11.75
N PRO A 7 -0.53 12.71 12.13
CA PRO A 7 0.07 11.41 11.87
C PRO A 7 -0.08 10.96 10.40
N THR A 8 -0.82 11.70 9.58
CA THR A 8 -1.12 11.35 8.18
C THR A 8 0.14 11.06 7.35
N PRO A 9 1.22 11.87 7.38
CA PRO A 9 2.42 11.61 6.59
C PRO A 9 3.11 10.29 6.95
N ILE A 10 3.24 9.99 8.24
CA ILE A 10 3.93 8.77 8.69
C ILE A 10 3.10 7.51 8.44
N LEU A 11 1.77 7.63 8.54
CA LEU A 11 0.86 6.54 8.20
C LEU A 11 0.87 6.26 6.70
N LEU A 12 0.81 7.29 5.85
CA LEU A 12 0.92 7.16 4.39
C LEU A 12 2.24 6.51 3.97
N ALA A 13 3.36 6.92 4.57
CA ALA A 13 4.67 6.32 4.29
C ALA A 13 4.71 4.83 4.63
N ARG A 14 4.16 4.44 5.80
CA ARG A 14 4.07 3.03 6.22
C ARG A 14 3.16 2.21 5.31
N PHE A 15 2.02 2.76 4.89
CA PHE A 15 1.13 2.08 3.95
C PHE A 15 1.81 1.84 2.60
N ASN A 16 2.51 2.84 2.06
CA ASN A 16 3.27 2.69 0.82
C ASN A 16 4.34 1.58 0.94
N GLN A 17 5.10 1.55 2.05
CA GLN A 17 6.07 0.48 2.31
C GLN A 17 5.42 -0.91 2.33
N ASN A 18 4.29 -1.05 3.02
CA ASN A 18 3.59 -2.34 3.13
C ASN A 18 3.07 -2.82 1.77
N ILE A 19 2.52 -1.93 0.95
CA ILE A 19 2.02 -2.29 -0.39
C ILE A 19 3.14 -2.79 -1.29
N ASN A 20 4.28 -2.09 -1.31
CA ASN A 20 5.43 -2.51 -2.10
C ASN A 20 5.96 -3.88 -1.63
N ALA A 21 6.02 -4.12 -0.31
CA ALA A 21 6.43 -5.41 0.24
C ALA A 21 5.47 -6.54 -0.16
N ILE A 22 4.16 -6.29 -0.15
CA ILE A 22 3.15 -7.26 -0.58
C ILE A 22 3.30 -7.56 -2.07
N ALA A 23 3.43 -6.54 -2.92
CA ALA A 23 3.59 -6.72 -4.37
C ALA A 23 4.82 -7.57 -4.71
N LEU A 24 5.96 -7.32 -4.03
CA LEU A 24 7.18 -8.12 -4.21
C LEU A 24 6.97 -9.58 -3.77
N ALA A 25 6.39 -9.80 -2.59
CA ALA A 25 6.14 -11.15 -2.08
C ALA A 25 5.20 -11.94 -3.01
N VAL A 26 4.15 -11.29 -3.53
CA VAL A 26 3.24 -11.90 -4.51
C VAL A 26 3.98 -12.29 -5.79
N GLY A 27 4.83 -11.41 -6.33
CA GLY A 27 5.64 -11.70 -7.50
C GLY A 27 6.59 -12.89 -7.30
N GLU A 28 7.24 -13.00 -6.15
CA GLU A 28 8.12 -14.12 -5.81
C GLU A 28 7.37 -15.45 -5.70
N VAL A 29 6.20 -15.45 -5.05
CA VAL A 29 5.37 -16.66 -4.93
C VAL A 29 4.87 -17.12 -6.30
N ARG A 30 4.40 -16.20 -7.15
CA ARG A 30 4.00 -16.49 -8.54
C ARG A 30 5.14 -17.16 -9.31
N LEU A 31 6.35 -16.58 -9.27
CA LEU A 31 7.52 -17.13 -9.95
C LEU A 31 7.92 -18.51 -9.42
N TRP A 32 7.80 -18.73 -8.11
CA TRP A 32 8.07 -20.04 -7.52
C TRP A 32 7.06 -21.09 -7.98
N ILE A 33 5.78 -20.75 -8.02
CA ILE A 33 4.68 -21.62 -8.47
C ILE A 33 4.85 -22.03 -9.93
N GLU A 34 5.15 -21.08 -10.81
CA GLU A 34 5.39 -21.33 -12.24
C GLU A 34 6.50 -22.38 -12.47
N ARG A 35 7.42 -22.55 -11.51
CA ARG A 35 8.52 -23.52 -11.57
C ARG A 35 8.17 -24.91 -11.05
N GLN A 36 7.08 -25.09 -10.29
CA GLN A 36 6.76 -26.38 -9.64
C GLN A 36 6.01 -27.37 -10.54
N GLY A 37 5.35 -26.91 -11.62
CA GLY A 37 4.69 -27.78 -12.59
C GLY A 37 3.38 -28.46 -12.12
N ASP A 38 2.92 -28.21 -10.90
CA ASP A 38 1.57 -28.58 -10.44
C ASP A 38 0.57 -27.48 -10.83
N GLN A 39 -0.09 -27.68 -11.96
CA GLN A 39 -0.89 -26.65 -12.62
C GLN A 39 -2.21 -26.33 -11.87
N GLU A 40 -2.87 -27.31 -11.26
CA GLU A 40 -4.15 -27.07 -10.56
C GLU A 40 -3.93 -26.26 -9.27
N THR A 41 -2.94 -26.65 -8.48
CA THR A 41 -2.53 -25.90 -7.28
C THR A 41 -2.01 -24.52 -7.67
N ALA A 42 -1.24 -24.43 -8.76
CA ALA A 42 -0.75 -23.17 -9.28
C ALA A 42 -1.87 -22.21 -9.65
N ASP A 43 -2.84 -22.65 -10.45
CA ASP A 43 -3.96 -21.82 -10.92
C ASP A 43 -4.78 -21.28 -9.74
N SER A 44 -5.03 -22.13 -8.73
CA SER A 44 -5.74 -21.72 -7.51
C SER A 44 -5.00 -20.62 -6.74
N ILE A 45 -3.70 -20.80 -6.49
CA ILE A 45 -2.91 -19.81 -5.74
C ILE A 45 -2.73 -18.52 -6.56
N LEU A 46 -2.46 -18.62 -7.87
CA LEU A 46 -2.35 -17.46 -8.77
C LEU A 46 -3.63 -16.63 -8.79
N GLY A 47 -4.81 -17.26 -8.69
CA GLY A 47 -6.08 -16.57 -8.55
C GLY A 47 -6.15 -15.68 -7.29
N TYR A 48 -5.75 -16.20 -6.14
CA TYR A 48 -5.71 -15.42 -4.90
C TYR A 48 -4.63 -14.33 -4.91
N LEU A 49 -3.48 -14.60 -5.51
CA LEU A 49 -2.41 -13.61 -5.67
C LEU A 49 -2.85 -12.43 -6.54
N ALA A 50 -3.62 -12.67 -7.61
CA ALA A 50 -4.18 -11.60 -8.44
C ALA A 50 -5.16 -10.70 -7.67
N VAL A 51 -5.92 -11.26 -6.71
CA VAL A 51 -6.78 -10.46 -5.81
C VAL A 51 -5.93 -9.56 -4.91
N LEU A 52 -4.80 -10.06 -4.38
CA LEU A 52 -3.89 -9.26 -3.55
C LEU A 52 -3.22 -8.12 -4.34
N GLU A 53 -2.83 -8.36 -5.60
CA GLU A 53 -2.33 -7.32 -6.51
C GLU A 53 -3.40 -6.24 -6.75
N SER A 54 -4.62 -6.64 -7.11
CA SER A 54 -5.71 -5.68 -7.36
C SER A 54 -6.09 -4.84 -6.13
N ASN A 55 -6.07 -5.46 -4.94
CA ASN A 55 -6.28 -4.75 -3.68
C ASN A 55 -5.16 -3.74 -3.42
N SER A 56 -3.92 -4.11 -3.72
CA SER A 56 -2.76 -3.23 -3.58
C SER A 56 -2.90 -1.98 -4.45
N ASP A 57 -3.28 -2.14 -5.72
CA ASP A 57 -3.53 -1.02 -6.65
C ASP A 57 -4.65 -0.11 -6.16
N THR A 58 -5.74 -0.70 -5.66
CA THR A 58 -6.88 0.07 -5.12
C THR A 58 -6.47 0.91 -3.90
N ILE A 59 -5.66 0.35 -3.01
CA ILE A 59 -5.16 1.08 -1.84
C ILE A 59 -4.22 2.21 -2.28
N VAL A 60 -3.35 1.99 -3.27
CA VAL A 60 -2.48 3.05 -3.83
C VAL A 60 -3.31 4.20 -4.41
N ALA A 61 -4.35 3.90 -5.17
CA ALA A 61 -5.24 4.92 -5.73
C ALA A 61 -5.95 5.72 -4.61
N GLY A 62 -6.50 5.04 -3.60
CA GLY A 62 -7.13 5.70 -2.46
C GLY A 62 -6.15 6.56 -1.65
N MET A 63 -4.89 6.15 -1.51
CA MET A 63 -3.85 6.97 -0.89
C MET A 63 -3.54 8.22 -1.71
N ALA A 64 -3.47 8.10 -3.03
CA ALA A 64 -3.25 9.26 -3.90
C ALA A 64 -4.39 10.29 -3.75
N GLU A 65 -5.65 9.83 -3.64
CA GLU A 65 -6.79 10.71 -3.34
C GLU A 65 -6.68 11.35 -1.95
N LEU A 66 -6.28 10.58 -0.94
CA LEU A 66 -6.10 11.08 0.42
C LEU A 66 -5.03 12.18 0.46
N ILE A 67 -3.88 11.95 -0.20
CA ILE A 67 -2.79 12.94 -0.33
C ILE A 67 -3.29 14.21 -1.02
N GLN A 68 -4.07 14.10 -2.10
CA GLN A 68 -4.62 15.26 -2.81
C GLN A 68 -5.57 16.09 -1.95
N ARG A 69 -6.33 15.45 -1.05
CA ARG A 69 -7.30 16.13 -0.17
C ARG A 69 -6.68 16.62 1.13
N TRP A 70 -5.51 16.11 1.49
CA TRP A 70 -4.84 16.44 2.75
C TRP A 70 -4.36 17.89 2.74
N ARG A 71 -4.81 18.67 3.74
CA ARG A 71 -4.37 20.04 3.99
C ARG A 71 -3.69 20.07 5.36
N PRO A 72 -2.36 20.16 5.46
CA PRO A 72 -1.71 20.36 6.75
C PRO A 72 -2.18 21.69 7.34
N GLU A 73 -2.35 21.77 8.67
CA GLU A 73 -2.57 23.05 9.34
C GLU A 73 -1.38 23.98 9.01
N GLU A 74 -1.66 25.17 8.48
CA GLU A 74 -0.61 26.18 8.33
C GLU A 74 -0.05 26.48 9.72
N PRO A 75 1.29 26.50 9.88
CA PRO A 75 1.87 26.94 11.13
C PRO A 75 1.34 28.34 11.41
N LYS A 76 0.65 28.50 12.55
CA LYS A 76 0.20 29.81 12.99
C LYS A 76 1.44 30.68 13.08
N ASP A 77 1.51 31.70 12.22
CA ASP A 77 2.52 32.73 12.33
C ASP A 77 2.49 33.21 13.78
N PRO A 78 3.61 33.17 14.53
CA PRO A 78 3.64 33.79 15.83
C PRO A 78 3.38 35.29 15.60
N GLU A 79 2.17 35.74 15.90
CA GLU A 79 1.75 37.14 15.81
C GLU A 79 2.82 38.07 16.43
N ASP A 80 3.08 39.19 15.73
CA ASP A 80 4.04 40.27 16.00
C ASP A 80 4.39 40.57 17.48
#